data_AF-A0A938NX06-F1
#
_entry.id   AF-A0A938NX06-F1
#
_cell.length_a   1.000
_cell.length_b   1.000
_cell.length_c   1.000
_cell.angle_alpha   90.00
_cell.angle_beta   90.00
_cell.angle_gamma   90.00
#
_symmetry.space_group_name_H-M   'P 1'
#
loop_
_entity.id
_entity.type
_entity.pdbx_description
1 polymer ?
#
loop_
_entity_poly.entity_id
_entity_poly.type
_entity_poly.pdbx_seq_one_letter_code
_entity_poly.pdbx_strand_id
1 'polypeptide(L)'
;MLNSLQFGSVSVKFPVVLAPMAGYTDAAFRSICKEQGAGACYTEVTSAEGIRRDSQKTFQFLEVSTLDHPIAGHIFGKSVE
;
A
#
# COMPACT_ATOMS: atom_id res chain seq x y z
N MET A 1 -19.53 9.74 14.38
CA MET A 1 -19.02 8.53 13.68
C MET A 1 -18.27 8.98 12.44
N LEU A 2 -17.23 8.24 12.04
CA LEU A 2 -16.51 8.52 10.80
C LEU A 2 -17.25 7.87 9.61
N ASN A 3 -17.28 8.54 8.46
CA ASN A 3 -17.96 8.07 7.24
C ASN A 3 -17.03 7.20 6.40
N SER A 4 -17.55 6.16 5.74
CA SER A 4 -16.77 5.32 4.82
C SER A 4 -16.14 6.12 3.67
N LEU A 5 -14.99 5.65 3.16
CA LEU A 5 -14.33 6.20 1.96
C LEU A 5 -14.65 5.36 0.72
N GLN A 6 -14.76 6.03 -0.42
CA GLN A 6 -14.99 5.39 -1.72
C GLN A 6 -13.94 5.87 -2.73
N PHE A 7 -13.21 4.94 -3.34
CA PHE A 7 -12.21 5.19 -4.38
C PHE A 7 -12.61 4.44 -5.64
N GLY A 8 -13.36 5.09 -6.54
CA GLY A 8 -13.94 4.42 -7.71
C GLY A 8 -14.79 3.21 -7.28
N SER A 9 -14.39 2.00 -7.69
CA SER A 9 -15.05 0.73 -7.31
C SER A 9 -14.63 0.18 -5.94
N VAL A 10 -13.59 0.74 -5.31
CA VAL A 10 -13.06 0.26 -4.03
C VAL A 10 -13.75 0.99 -2.87
N SER A 11 -14.29 0.22 -1.92
CA SER A 11 -14.95 0.76 -0.72
C SER A 11 -14.15 0.44 0.54
N VAL A 12 -13.95 1.44 1.39
CA VAL A 12 -13.23 1.33 2.67
C VAL A 12 -14.19 1.70 3.79
N LYS A 13 -14.70 0.68 4.50
CA LYS A 13 -15.73 0.85 5.54
C LYS A 13 -15.27 1.74 6.69
N PHE A 14 -14.05 1.52 7.19
CA PHE A 14 -13.45 2.32 8.25
C PHE A 14 -12.44 3.30 7.64
N PRO A 15 -12.66 4.61 7.69
CA PRO A 15 -11.94 5.59 6.87
C PRO A 15 -10.56 5.98 7.44
N VAL A 16 -9.83 5.01 7.97
CA VAL A 16 -8.45 5.18 8.45
C VAL A 16 -7.56 4.32 7.55
N VAL A 17 -6.60 4.97 6.92
CA VAL A 17 -5.70 4.35 5.96
C VAL A 17 -4.27 4.46 6.46
N LEU A 18 -3.55 3.34 6.50
CA LEU A 18 -2.13 3.34 6.84
C LEU A 18 -1.32 3.97 5.70
N ALA A 19 -0.65 5.08 5.99
CA ALA A 19 0.18 5.80 5.01
C ALA A 19 1.43 5.00 4.61
N PRO A 20 1.92 5.15 3.37
CA PRO A 20 3.12 4.45 2.90
C PRO A 20 4.39 4.99 3.57
N MET A 21 5.24 4.10 4.06
CA MET A 21 6.50 4.46 4.71
C MET A 21 7.59 3.46 4.31
N ALA A 22 8.65 3.94 3.65
CA ALA A 22 9.77 3.11 3.22
C ALA A 22 10.48 2.46 4.42
N GLY A 23 10.65 1.14 4.39
CA GLY A 23 11.25 0.34 5.45
C GLY A 23 10.31 0.01 6.62
N TYR A 24 9.03 0.38 6.56
CA TYR A 24 8.07 0.15 7.64
C TYR A 24 6.79 -0.54 7.19
N THR A 25 6.17 -0.11 6.07
CA THR A 25 4.89 -0.67 5.62
C THR A 25 5.06 -1.97 4.84
N ASP A 26 5.81 -2.93 5.40
CA ASP A 26 5.92 -4.29 4.89
C ASP A 26 4.64 -5.11 5.16
N ALA A 27 4.57 -6.35 4.67
CA ALA A 27 3.38 -7.19 4.82
C ALA A 27 3.05 -7.52 6.28
N ALA A 28 4.06 -7.68 7.14
CA ALA A 28 3.85 -8.05 8.54
C ALA A 28 3.25 -6.86 9.32
N PHE A 29 3.82 -5.66 9.17
CA PHE A 29 3.33 -4.46 9.84
C PHE A 29 1.91 -4.11 9.39
N ARG A 30 1.63 -4.20 8.09
CA ARG A 30 0.28 -3.96 7.56
C ARG A 30 -0.73 -4.96 8.11
N SER A 31 -0.37 -6.24 8.21
CA SER A 31 -1.25 -7.26 8.81
C SER A 31 -1.66 -6.89 10.23
N ILE A 32 -0.70 -6.45 11.06
CA ILE A 32 -0.99 -5.96 12.41
C ILE A 32 -1.93 -4.74 12.35
N CYS A 33 -1.66 -3.76 11.49
CA CYS A 33 -2.54 -2.59 11.37
C CYS A 33 -3.97 -2.97 10.93
N LYS A 34 -4.13 -3.95 10.02
CA LYS A 34 -5.42 -4.47 9.60
C LYS A 34 -6.17 -5.13 10.75
N GLU A 35 -5.48 -5.93 11.57
CA GLU A 35 -6.03 -6.51 12.80
C GLU A 35 -6.46 -5.44 13.82
N GLN A 36 -5.75 -4.31 13.88
CA GLN A 36 -6.13 -3.16 14.72
C GLN A 36 -7.22 -2.26 14.09
N GLY A 37 -7.78 -2.65 12.95
CA GLY A 37 -8.93 -1.97 12.34
C GLY A 37 -8.58 -0.93 11.26
N ALA A 38 -7.35 -0.91 10.74
CA ALA A 38 -7.05 -0.12 9.55
C ALA A 38 -7.97 -0.53 8.39
N GLY A 39 -8.67 0.44 7.81
CA GLY A 39 -9.61 0.17 6.72
C GLY A 39 -8.91 -0.19 5.43
N ALA A 40 -7.80 0.48 5.13
CA ALA A 40 -6.93 0.21 3.99
C ALA A 40 -5.47 0.46 4.34
N CYS A 41 -4.56 -0.04 3.51
CA CYS A 41 -3.13 0.17 3.66
C CYS A 41 -2.48 0.58 2.33
N TYR A 42 -1.26 1.09 2.40
CA TYR A 42 -0.36 1.17 1.25
C TYR A 42 0.81 0.21 1.42
N THR A 43 1.39 -0.23 0.30
CA THR A 43 2.72 -0.87 0.29
C THR A 43 3.81 0.12 0.70
N GLU A 44 5.06 -0.34 0.74
CA GLU A 44 6.21 0.56 0.77
C GLU A 44 6.30 1.43 -0.49
N VAL A 45 7.13 2.48 -0.39
CA VAL A 45 7.38 3.44 -1.46
C VAL A 45 8.28 2.83 -2.53
N THR A 46 7.74 2.69 -3.74
CA THR A 46 8.38 1.94 -4.84
C THR A 46 8.79 2.85 -5.99
N SER A 47 10.05 2.75 -6.44
CA SER A 47 10.56 3.54 -7.58
C SER A 47 10.12 2.96 -8.92
N ALA A 48 9.49 3.78 -9.76
CA ALA A 48 9.14 3.42 -11.13
C ALA A 48 10.36 3.00 -11.97
N GLU A 49 11.51 3.66 -11.78
CA GLU A 49 12.76 3.28 -12.45
C GLU A 49 13.29 1.93 -11.95
N GLY A 50 13.08 1.61 -10.67
CA GLY A 50 13.43 0.31 -10.10
C GLY A 50 12.59 -0.82 -10.69
N ILE A 51 11.28 -0.57 -10.89
CA ILE A 51 10.37 -1.50 -11.58
C ILE A 51 10.82 -1.69 -13.03
N ARG A 52 11.10 -0.60 -13.75
CA ARG A 52 11.53 -0.61 -15.17
C ARG A 52 12.83 -1.39 -15.40
N ARG A 53 13.70 -1.46 -14.39
CA ARG A 53 14.98 -2.20 -14.43
C ARG A 53 14.86 -3.64 -13.91
N ASP A 54 13.65 -4.14 -13.69
CA ASP A 54 13.37 -5.45 -13.12
C ASP A 54 14.11 -5.73 -11.81
N SER A 55 14.25 -4.71 -10.96
CA SER A 55 14.95 -4.87 -9.68
C SER A 55 14.13 -5.73 -8.72
N GLN A 56 14.64 -6.91 -8.37
CA GLN A 56 14.00 -7.80 -7.39
C GLN A 56 13.73 -7.09 -6.06
N LYS A 57 14.67 -6.26 -5.59
CA LYS A 57 14.49 -5.47 -4.36
C LYS A 57 13.31 -4.50 -4.47
N THR A 58 13.09 -3.91 -5.64
CA THR A 58 11.95 -3.01 -5.86
C THR A 58 10.62 -3.77 -5.85
N PHE A 59 10.56 -4.98 -6.40
CA PHE A 59 9.35 -5.79 -6.34
C PHE A 59 9.01 -6.29 -4.93
N GLN A 60 10.01 -6.50 -4.06
CA GLN A 60 9.77 -6.82 -2.64
C GLN A 60 8.96 -5.73 -1.93
N PHE A 61 9.17 -4.45 -2.27
CA PHE A 61 8.42 -3.34 -1.70
C PHE A 61 6.93 -3.32 -2.11
N LEU A 62 6.58 -4.04 -3.18
CA LEU A 62 5.20 -4.21 -3.67
C LEU A 62 4.57 -5.53 -3.21
N GLU A 63 5.25 -6.32 -2.39
CA GLU A 63 4.72 -7.59 -1.91
C GLU A 63 3.45 -7.37 -1.09
N VAL A 64 2.41 -8.14 -1.39
CA VAL A 64 1.10 -8.08 -0.74
C VAL A 64 0.66 -9.44 -0.25
N SER A 65 0.03 -9.45 0.91
CA SER A 65 -0.67 -10.60 1.48
C SER A 65 -2.18 -10.48 1.21
N THR A 66 -2.91 -11.60 1.33
CA THR A 66 -4.36 -11.61 1.19
C THR A 66 -5.08 -10.79 2.26
N LEU A 67 -4.45 -10.59 3.43
CA LEU A 67 -5.00 -9.82 4.56
C LEU A 67 -4.92 -8.31 4.34
N ASP A 68 -4.07 -7.86 3.41
CA ASP A 68 -3.84 -6.43 3.16
C ASP A 68 -5.07 -5.73 2.56
N HIS A 69 -5.95 -6.47 1.88
CA HIS A 69 -7.02 -5.86 1.10
C HIS A 69 -8.06 -5.13 1.97
N PRO A 70 -8.53 -3.94 1.55
CA PRO A 70 -8.06 -3.16 0.39
C PRO A 70 -6.69 -2.51 0.61
N ILE A 71 -5.80 -2.61 -0.38
CA ILE A 71 -4.43 -2.07 -0.39
C ILE A 71 -4.12 -1.38 -1.72
N ALA A 72 -3.26 -0.38 -1.69
CA ALA A 72 -2.73 0.29 -2.87
C ALA A 72 -1.18 0.28 -2.88
N GLY A 73 -0.59 0.14 -4.08
CA GLY A 73 0.85 0.31 -4.27
C GLY A 73 1.22 1.79 -4.35
N HIS A 74 2.28 2.22 -3.65
CA HIS A 74 2.81 3.57 -3.82
C HIS A 74 3.97 3.56 -4.81
N ILE A 75 3.77 4.16 -5.99
CA ILE A 75 4.81 4.29 -7.01
C ILE A 75 5.20 5.76 -7.14
N PHE A 76 6.50 6.04 -7.15
CA PHE A 76 7.05 7.38 -7.43
C PHE A 76 8.05 7.33 -8.58
N GLY A 77 8.17 8.42 -9.33
CA GLY A 77 9.06 8.52 -10.47
C GLY A 77 9.34 9.97 -10.85
N LYS A 78 10.40 10.17 -11.64
CA LYS A 78 10.79 11.48 -12.18
C LYS A 78 10.27 11.71 -13.60
N SER A 79 10.16 10.64 -14.39
CA SER A 79 9.74 10.68 -15.79
C SER A 79 8.30 10.20 -15.93
N VAL A 80 7.56 10.79 -16.87
CA VAL A 80 6.17 10.43 -17.18
C VAL A 80 6.10 9.25 -18.16
N GLU A 81 7.17 9.04 -18.92
CA GLU A 81 7.31 8.01 -19.97
C GLU A 81 7.49 6.59 -19.43
#